data_AF-A0A519LB80-F1
#
_entry.id   AF-A0A519LB80-F1
#
_cell.length_a   1.000
_cell.length_b   1.000
_cell.length_c   1.000
_cell.angle_alpha   90.00
_cell.angle_beta   90.00
_cell.angle_gamma   90.00
#
_symmetry.space_group_name_H-M   'P 1'
#
loop_
_entity.id
_entity.type
_entity.pdbx_description
1 polymer ?
#
loop_
_entity_poly.entity_id
_entity_poly.type
_entity_poly.pdbx_seq_one_letter_code
_entity_poly.pdbx_strand_id
1 'polypeptide(L)'
;ISKAPKAVRNNGGGHWNHSLFWELLAPADKAGEPSAELAAKIDAELGGLDKFKADFDAAGAGQFGSGWAWLILQDGKLKVTSTPNQDNPLMDVAEEKGAVLLAADVWEHAYYLKYQNRRVDYLKAFWSVVNWNKVNELYEAAK
;
A
#
# COMPACT_ATOMS: atom_id res chain seq x y z
N ILE A 1 -15.96 1.46 11.40
CA ILE A 1 -15.07 2.25 12.31
C ILE A 1 -15.54 3.71 12.44
N SER A 2 -16.31 4.22 11.47
CA SER A 2 -16.85 5.59 11.41
C SER A 2 -17.55 6.07 12.69
N LYS A 3 -18.22 5.16 13.41
CA LYS A 3 -18.95 5.45 14.66
C LYS A 3 -18.10 5.32 15.94
N ALA A 4 -16.87 4.82 15.82
CA ALA A 4 -15.99 4.66 16.97
C ALA A 4 -15.37 6.02 17.37
N PRO A 5 -14.92 6.19 18.62
CA PRO A 5 -14.14 7.35 19.02
C PRO A 5 -12.91 7.52 18.12
N LYS A 6 -12.54 8.78 17.82
CA LYS A 6 -11.37 9.09 16.97
C LYS A 6 -10.09 8.40 17.42
N ALA A 7 -9.87 8.30 18.74
CA ALA A 7 -8.73 7.59 19.30
C ALA A 7 -8.69 6.11 18.90
N VAL A 8 -9.84 5.43 18.88
CA VAL A 8 -9.93 4.03 18.46
C VAL A 8 -9.66 3.90 16.96
N ARG A 9 -10.25 4.76 16.14
CA ARG A 9 -10.00 4.78 14.68
C ARG A 9 -8.53 5.03 14.35
N ASN A 10 -7.95 6.10 14.89
CA ASN A 10 -6.59 6.51 14.56
C ASN A 10 -5.56 5.49 15.05
N ASN A 11 -5.68 5.00 16.29
CA ASN A 11 -4.72 4.05 16.83
C ASN A 11 -4.94 2.63 16.30
N GLY A 12 -6.19 2.21 16.12
CA GLY A 12 -6.51 0.91 15.53
C GLY A 12 -6.05 0.80 14.08
N GLY A 13 -6.30 1.86 13.29
CA GLY A 13 -5.76 1.99 11.94
C GLY A 13 -4.24 2.03 11.95
N GLY A 14 -3.63 2.86 12.80
CA GLY A 14 -2.17 2.99 12.86
C GLY A 14 -1.48 1.68 13.22
N HIS A 15 -2.01 0.94 14.19
CA HIS A 15 -1.51 -0.39 14.54
C HIS A 15 -1.61 -1.35 13.36
N TRP A 16 -2.81 -1.48 12.77
CA TRP A 16 -3.03 -2.41 11.67
C TRP A 16 -2.16 -2.08 10.45
N ASN A 17 -2.09 -0.79 10.07
CA ASN A 17 -1.32 -0.32 8.91
C ASN A 17 0.17 -0.66 9.07
N HIS A 18 0.77 -0.33 10.22
CA HIS A 18 2.20 -0.56 10.43
C HIS A 18 2.53 -2.04 10.63
N SER A 19 1.68 -2.80 11.32
CA SER A 19 1.86 -4.26 11.44
C SER A 19 1.94 -4.91 10.06
N LEU A 20 1.03 -4.56 9.15
CA LEU A 20 1.07 -5.04 7.77
C LEU A 20 2.27 -4.50 7.00
N PHE A 21 2.57 -3.20 7.11
CA PHE A 21 3.68 -2.55 6.39
C PHE A 21 5.01 -3.25 6.61
N TRP A 22 5.32 -3.66 7.84
CA TRP A 22 6.58 -4.34 8.13
C TRP A 22 6.66 -5.74 7.52
N GLU A 23 5.54 -6.47 7.40
CA GLU A 23 5.50 -7.76 6.71
C GLU A 23 5.66 -7.62 5.18
N LEU A 24 5.23 -6.48 4.64
CA LEU A 24 5.36 -6.11 3.23
C LEU A 24 6.76 -5.62 2.84
N LEU A 25 7.69 -5.55 3.80
CA LEU A 25 9.08 -5.22 3.55
C LEU A 25 9.99 -6.43 3.73
N ALA A 26 10.96 -6.56 2.84
CA ALA A 26 12.02 -7.56 2.93
C ALA A 26 13.36 -6.98 2.46
N PRO A 27 14.50 -7.54 2.93
CA PRO A 27 15.78 -7.32 2.28
C PRO A 27 15.69 -7.57 0.77
N ALA A 28 16.40 -6.78 -0.04
CA ALA A 28 16.26 -6.81 -1.50
C ALA A 28 16.52 -8.19 -2.13
N ASP A 29 17.42 -8.98 -1.54
CA ASP A 29 17.72 -10.37 -1.94
C ASP A 29 16.62 -11.37 -1.57
N LYS A 30 15.62 -10.95 -0.78
CA LYS A 30 14.47 -11.73 -0.32
C LYS A 30 13.12 -11.13 -0.72
N ALA A 31 13.13 -10.02 -1.45
CA ALA A 31 11.93 -9.32 -1.93
C ALA A 31 11.03 -10.22 -2.77
N GLY A 32 11.61 -11.15 -3.53
CA GLY A 32 10.87 -12.02 -4.44
C GLY A 32 10.28 -11.23 -5.62
N GLU A 33 9.31 -11.83 -6.29
CA GLU A 33 8.61 -11.23 -7.44
C GLU A 33 7.10 -11.54 -7.36
N PRO A 34 6.23 -10.79 -8.05
CA PRO A 34 4.83 -11.15 -8.18
C PRO A 34 4.69 -12.58 -8.71
N SER A 35 3.76 -13.35 -8.15
CA SER A 35 3.41 -14.68 -8.65
C SER A 35 2.91 -14.58 -10.10
N ALA A 36 2.98 -15.67 -10.86
CA ALA A 36 2.53 -15.66 -12.26
C ALA A 36 1.07 -15.20 -12.42
N GLU A 37 0.20 -15.60 -11.47
CA GLU A 37 -1.20 -15.18 -11.46
C GLU A 37 -1.35 -13.68 -11.16
N LEU A 38 -0.68 -13.18 -10.11
CA LEU A 38 -0.72 -11.77 -9.76
C LEU A 38 -0.10 -10.89 -10.86
N ALA A 39 1.02 -11.31 -11.45
CA ALA A 39 1.66 -10.62 -12.56
C ALA A 39 0.71 -10.50 -13.76
N ALA A 40 0.07 -11.60 -14.17
CA ALA A 40 -0.90 -11.59 -15.26
C ALA A 40 -2.08 -10.66 -14.97
N LYS A 41 -2.54 -10.60 -13.71
CA LYS A 41 -3.62 -9.70 -13.30
C LYS A 41 -3.19 -8.23 -13.29
N ILE A 42 -1.98 -7.92 -12.83
CA ILE A 42 -1.38 -6.58 -12.90
C ILE A 42 -1.27 -6.14 -14.37
N ASP A 43 -0.81 -7.02 -15.26
CA ASP A 43 -0.72 -6.75 -16.69
C ASP A 43 -2.10 -6.44 -17.29
N ALA A 44 -3.10 -7.26 -16.97
CA ALA A 44 -4.45 -7.13 -17.51
C ALA A 44 -5.23 -5.91 -16.97
N GLU A 45 -5.09 -5.59 -15.68
CA GLU A 45 -5.96 -4.61 -15.01
C GLU A 45 -5.27 -3.27 -14.72
N LEU A 46 -3.95 -3.27 -14.56
CA LEU A 46 -3.18 -2.06 -14.23
C LEU A 46 -2.25 -1.63 -15.38
N GLY A 47 -2.22 -2.39 -16.48
CA GLY A 47 -1.44 -2.07 -17.68
C GLY A 47 0.05 -2.35 -17.54
N GLY A 48 0.41 -3.31 -16.69
CA GLY A 48 1.79 -3.78 -16.51
C GLY A 48 2.46 -3.27 -15.25
N LEU A 49 3.51 -3.97 -14.83
CA LEU A 49 4.21 -3.70 -13.57
C LEU A 49 4.76 -2.26 -13.50
N ASP A 50 5.32 -1.75 -14.59
CA ASP A 50 5.88 -0.39 -14.62
C ASP A 50 4.78 0.68 -14.51
N LYS A 51 3.65 0.49 -15.21
CA LYS A 51 2.51 1.40 -15.10
C LYS A 51 1.89 1.34 -13.72
N PHE A 52 1.74 0.14 -13.15
CA PHE A 52 1.29 -0.03 -11.78
C PHE A 52 2.17 0.74 -10.79
N LYS A 53 3.50 0.57 -10.87
CA LYS A 53 4.45 1.29 -9.99
C LYS A 53 4.30 2.80 -10.13
N ALA A 54 4.17 3.30 -11.36
CA ALA A 54 3.97 4.72 -11.63
C ALA A 54 2.64 5.25 -11.05
N ASP A 55 1.54 4.52 -11.20
CA ASP A 55 0.23 4.90 -10.66
C ASP A 55 0.22 4.84 -9.12
N PHE A 56 0.87 3.84 -8.53
CA PHE A 56 1.03 3.70 -7.08
C PHE A 56 1.91 4.82 -6.49
N ASP A 57 3.03 5.14 -7.14
CA ASP A 57 3.88 6.27 -6.77
C ASP A 57 3.10 7.59 -6.88
N ALA A 58 2.29 7.76 -7.93
CA ALA A 58 1.44 8.94 -8.10
C ALA A 58 0.38 9.06 -7.00
N ALA A 59 -0.24 7.95 -6.58
CA ALA A 59 -1.18 7.95 -5.46
C ALA A 59 -0.51 8.37 -4.14
N GLY A 60 0.68 7.83 -3.83
CA GLY A 60 1.43 8.20 -2.63
C GLY A 60 1.97 9.63 -2.65
N ALA A 61 2.45 10.10 -3.81
CA ALA A 61 2.92 11.46 -4.00
C ALA A 61 1.77 12.48 -3.93
N GLY A 62 0.60 12.13 -4.49
CA GLY A 62 -0.60 12.96 -4.52
C GLY A 62 -1.36 13.03 -3.19
N GLN A 63 -1.09 12.12 -2.24
CA GLN A 63 -1.70 12.15 -0.91
C GLN A 63 -1.25 13.41 -0.15
N PHE A 64 -2.09 14.44 -0.10
CA PHE A 64 -1.76 15.65 0.65
C PHE A 64 -1.73 15.39 2.16
N GLY A 65 -0.69 15.88 2.84
CA GLY A 65 -0.45 15.62 4.25
C GLY A 65 -0.02 14.18 4.53
N SER A 66 -0.42 13.67 5.69
CA SER A 66 -0.16 12.31 6.16
C SER A 66 -1.12 11.30 5.55
N GLY A 67 -0.63 10.10 5.25
CA GLY A 67 -1.47 9.03 4.73
C GLY A 67 -0.70 7.84 4.21
N TRP A 68 -1.38 7.04 3.40
CA TRP A 68 -0.88 5.77 2.87
C TRP A 68 -1.29 5.58 1.41
N ALA A 69 -0.45 4.90 0.64
CA ALA A 69 -0.79 4.38 -0.69
C ALA A 69 -1.01 2.87 -0.63
N TRP A 70 -1.98 2.37 -1.40
CA TRP A 70 -2.45 0.98 -1.32
C TRP A 70 -2.63 0.35 -2.69
N LEU A 71 -2.32 -0.95 -2.77
CA LEU A 71 -2.87 -1.86 -3.76
C LEU A 71 -3.91 -2.72 -3.05
N ILE A 72 -5.13 -2.74 -3.57
CA ILE A 72 -6.23 -3.53 -3.01
C ILE A 72 -6.83 -4.48 -4.05
N LEU A 73 -7.44 -5.56 -3.57
CA LEU A 73 -8.40 -6.37 -4.32
C LEU A 73 -9.81 -5.96 -3.91
N GLN A 74 -10.51 -5.29 -4.82
CA GLN A 74 -11.89 -4.82 -4.64
C GLN A 74 -12.79 -5.52 -5.65
N ASP A 75 -13.75 -6.31 -5.17
CA ASP A 75 -14.67 -7.09 -6.00
C ASP A 75 -13.95 -7.94 -7.06
N GLY A 76 -12.83 -8.55 -6.66
CA GLY A 76 -11.99 -9.38 -7.53
C GLY A 76 -11.15 -8.59 -8.54
N LYS A 77 -11.08 -7.25 -8.45
CA LYS A 77 -10.26 -6.38 -9.32
C LYS A 77 -9.17 -5.67 -8.53
N LEU A 78 -7.99 -5.55 -9.13
CA LEU A 78 -6.89 -4.77 -8.58
C LEU A 78 -7.20 -3.28 -8.70
N LYS A 79 -6.93 -2.53 -7.62
CA LYS A 79 -7.09 -1.08 -7.60
C LYS A 79 -5.99 -0.42 -6.77
N VAL A 80 -5.48 0.69 -7.29
CA VAL A 80 -4.61 1.60 -6.54
C VAL A 80 -5.45 2.66 -5.87
N THR A 81 -5.20 2.93 -4.60
CA THR A 81 -5.89 3.99 -3.84
C THR A 81 -4.96 4.62 -2.80
N SER A 82 -5.40 5.71 -2.16
CA SER A 82 -4.72 6.30 -1.01
C SER A 82 -5.74 6.62 0.09
N THR A 83 -5.25 6.74 1.33
CA THR A 83 -6.10 7.14 2.46
C THR A 83 -5.40 8.18 3.32
N PRO A 84 -6.16 9.12 3.93
CA PRO A 84 -5.59 10.09 4.83
C PRO A 84 -5.28 9.50 6.22
N ASN A 85 -4.26 10.05 6.86
CA ASN A 85 -3.86 9.71 8.22
C ASN A 85 -3.65 8.20 8.42
N GLN A 86 -4.41 7.57 9.32
CA GLN A 86 -4.33 6.14 9.63
C GLN A 86 -5.54 5.36 9.15
N ASP A 87 -6.37 5.97 8.29
CA ASP A 87 -7.45 5.22 7.66
C ASP A 87 -6.87 4.18 6.70
N ASN A 88 -7.62 3.11 6.45
CA ASN A 88 -7.24 2.09 5.48
C ASN A 88 -8.47 1.50 4.75
N PRO A 89 -8.26 0.76 3.65
CA PRO A 89 -9.33 0.22 2.82
C PRO A 89 -10.28 -0.79 3.50
N LEU A 90 -10.00 -1.25 4.73
CA LEU A 90 -10.92 -2.08 5.50
C LEU A 90 -12.00 -1.26 6.22
N MET A 91 -11.83 0.05 6.28
CA MET A 91 -12.68 0.94 7.05
C MET A 91 -13.90 1.40 6.23
N ASP A 92 -15.05 1.51 6.87
CA ASP A 92 -16.30 2.03 6.28
C ASP A 92 -16.23 3.51 5.85
N VAL A 93 -15.17 4.21 6.24
CA VAL A 93 -14.88 5.61 5.87
C VAL A 93 -13.97 5.74 4.66
N ALA A 94 -13.36 4.64 4.20
CA ALA A 94 -12.53 4.65 3.00
C ALA A 94 -13.44 4.73 1.76
N GLU A 95 -13.05 5.57 0.80
CA GLU A 95 -13.76 5.72 -0.47
C GLU A 95 -13.70 4.42 -1.28
N GLU A 96 -12.51 3.82 -1.34
CA GLU A 96 -12.26 2.54 -1.98
C GLU A 96 -11.99 1.49 -0.90
N LYS A 97 -12.69 0.37 -0.98
CA LYS A 97 -12.66 -0.69 0.04
C LYS A 97 -12.32 -2.01 -0.60
N GLY A 98 -11.44 -2.76 0.03
CA GLY A 98 -11.00 -4.05 -0.48
C GLY A 98 -9.95 -4.69 0.41
N ALA A 99 -9.59 -5.92 0.08
CA ALA A 99 -8.50 -6.60 0.75
C ALA A 99 -7.18 -5.91 0.37
N VAL A 100 -6.37 -5.54 1.36
CA VAL A 100 -5.10 -4.84 1.12
C VAL A 100 -4.01 -5.84 0.76
N LEU A 101 -3.33 -5.59 -0.35
CA LEU A 101 -2.26 -6.44 -0.87
C LEU A 101 -0.87 -5.80 -0.68
N LEU A 102 -0.78 -4.48 -0.86
CA LEU A 102 0.45 -3.71 -0.67
C LEU A 102 0.11 -2.36 -0.05
N ALA A 103 1.04 -1.83 0.75
CA ALA A 103 0.92 -0.58 1.49
C ALA A 103 2.26 0.15 1.50
N ALA A 104 2.23 1.47 1.29
CA ALA A 104 3.38 2.34 1.53
C ALA A 104 3.00 3.50 2.45
N ASP A 105 3.77 3.68 3.53
CA ASP A 105 3.61 4.79 4.46
C ASP A 105 4.16 6.08 3.83
N VAL A 106 3.30 7.08 3.63
CA VAL A 106 3.71 8.40 3.12
C VAL A 106 3.56 9.51 4.17
N TRP A 107 3.43 9.15 5.45
CA TRP A 107 3.72 10.07 6.54
C TRP A 107 5.19 10.50 6.48
N GLU A 108 5.46 11.77 6.82
CA GLU A 108 6.82 12.30 6.75
C GLU A 108 7.80 11.47 7.59
N HIS A 109 7.39 10.96 8.76
CA HIS A 109 8.25 10.14 9.62
C HIS A 109 8.81 8.89 8.92
N ALA A 110 8.15 8.39 7.86
CA ALA A 110 8.59 7.20 7.15
C ALA A 110 9.85 7.45 6.30
N TYR A 111 10.09 8.70 5.91
CA TYR A 111 11.15 9.04 4.94
C TYR A 111 11.99 10.25 5.29
N TYR A 112 11.56 11.13 6.19
CA TYR A 112 12.12 12.48 6.31
C TYR A 112 13.62 12.51 6.62
N LEU A 113 14.11 11.58 7.45
CA LEU A 113 15.52 11.55 7.84
C LEU A 113 16.45 11.27 6.65
N LYS A 114 16.00 10.49 5.66
CA LYS A 114 16.82 10.10 4.49
C LYS A 114 16.48 10.93 3.25
N TYR A 115 15.21 11.27 3.04
CA TYR A 115 14.71 11.89 1.82
C TYR A 115 14.24 13.33 2.00
N GLN A 116 14.05 13.80 3.23
CA GLN A 116 13.51 15.13 3.55
C GLN A 116 12.20 15.36 2.78
N ASN A 117 12.08 16.44 2.01
CA ASN A 117 10.89 16.75 1.20
C ASN A 117 10.71 15.84 -0.03
N ARG A 118 11.65 14.94 -0.33
CA ARG A 118 11.67 14.13 -1.57
C ARG A 118 10.89 12.83 -1.41
N ARG A 119 9.58 12.92 -1.12
CA ARG A 119 8.68 11.76 -1.01
C ARG A 119 8.71 10.87 -2.27
N VAL A 120 8.80 11.48 -3.45
CA VAL A 120 8.89 10.75 -4.73
C VAL A 120 10.12 9.86 -4.79
N ASP A 121 11.27 10.31 -4.26
CA ASP A 121 12.50 9.50 -4.25
C ASP A 121 12.40 8.35 -3.24
N TYR A 122 11.68 8.54 -2.13
CA TYR A 122 11.35 7.48 -1.18
C TYR A 122 10.48 6.40 -1.83
N LEU A 123 9.40 6.78 -2.51
CA LEU A 123 8.50 5.84 -3.19
C LEU A 123 9.21 5.04 -4.29
N LYS A 124 10.08 5.69 -5.07
CA LYS A 124 10.93 4.98 -6.04
C LYS A 124 11.86 3.96 -5.38
N ALA A 125 12.44 4.31 -4.23
CA ALA A 125 13.33 3.41 -3.49
C ALA A 125 12.57 2.27 -2.80
N PHE A 126 11.32 2.49 -2.38
CA PHE A 126 10.47 1.49 -1.73
C PHE A 126 10.32 0.22 -2.55
N TRP A 127 10.23 0.31 -3.89
CA TRP A 127 10.12 -0.85 -4.77
C TRP A 127 11.25 -1.87 -4.64
N SER A 128 12.45 -1.45 -4.20
CA SER A 128 13.59 -2.35 -4.00
C SER A 128 13.47 -3.27 -2.78
N VAL A 129 12.52 -2.98 -1.88
CA VAL A 129 12.33 -3.70 -0.62
C VAL A 129 10.90 -4.24 -0.46
N VAL A 130 10.07 -4.17 -1.51
CA VAL A 130 8.73 -4.77 -1.49
C VAL A 130 8.84 -6.29 -1.38
N ASN A 131 8.27 -6.86 -0.33
CA ASN A 131 8.17 -8.29 -0.13
C ASN A 131 7.01 -8.88 -0.96
N TRP A 132 7.26 -9.15 -2.23
CA TRP A 132 6.29 -9.74 -3.12
C TRP A 132 5.80 -11.12 -2.67
N ASN A 133 6.60 -11.87 -1.91
CA ASN A 133 6.13 -13.14 -1.34
C ASN A 133 4.94 -12.92 -0.40
N LYS A 134 4.98 -11.87 0.43
CA LYS A 134 3.85 -11.51 1.29
C LYS A 134 2.67 -10.96 0.48
N VAL A 135 2.93 -10.14 -0.54
CA VAL A 135 1.88 -9.64 -1.44
C VAL A 135 1.15 -10.81 -2.13
N ASN A 136 1.89 -11.84 -2.56
CA ASN A 136 1.33 -13.05 -3.16
C ASN A 136 0.46 -13.82 -2.15
N GLU A 137 0.93 -14.02 -0.91
CA GLU A 137 0.16 -14.67 0.16
C GLU A 137 -1.17 -13.94 0.42
N LEU A 138 -1.14 -12.61 0.50
CA LEU A 138 -2.33 -11.79 0.71
C LEU A 138 -3.29 -11.86 -0.48
N TYR A 139 -2.76 -11.86 -1.70
CA TYR A 139 -3.57 -11.99 -2.91
C TYR A 139 -4.27 -13.35 -2.96
N GLU A 140 -3.55 -14.44 -2.69
CA GLU A 140 -4.10 -15.79 -2.63
C GLU A 140 -5.15 -15.97 -1.53
N ALA A 141 -4.99 -15.28 -0.39
CA ALA A 141 -5.97 -15.30 0.70
C ALA A 141 -7.21 -14.44 0.43
N ALA A 142 -7.12 -13.47 -0.48
CA ALA A 142 -8.17 -12.50 -0.76
C ALA A 142 -9.08 -12.87 -1.93
N LYS A 143 -8.65 -13.78 -2.82
CA LYS A 143 -9.44 -14.27 -3.95
C LYS A 143 -10.55 -15.24 -3.53
#